data_AF-A0A4Q3JAX8-F1
#
_entry.id   AF-A0A4Q3JAX8-F1
#
_cell.length_a   1.000
_cell.length_b   1.000
_cell.length_c   1.000
_cell.angle_alpha   90.00
_cell.angle_beta   90.00
_cell.angle_gamma   90.00
#
_symmetry.space_group_name_H-M   'P 1'
#
loop_
_entity.id
_entity.type
_entity.pdbx_description
1 polymer ?
#
loop_
_entity_poly.entity_id
_entity_poly.type
_entity_poly.pdbx_seq_one_letter_code
_entity_poly.pdbx_strand_id
1 'polypeptide(L)'
;MPKDKSDKKPAPSPASPVTAPAATAPAPARRLQETDLRFLGRVSRFLASIMDADVIGRARTSGYSLQEHQRGWALQRAASGEGRSLDHLFTVRDQHLTKLGKAEQQRLLEAIDEFENHWFPVTRAVIRRVVPRAHREAFTEAFFHDLAQQPLGPGVITSVSTFLQRLDGLPKSKLPGADAVRSTLSERGLTAAREAEVRALLDLARGQQG
;
A
#
# COMPACT_ATOMS: atom_id res chain seq x y z
N MET A 1 -88.00 2.25 12.77
CA MET A 1 -87.09 2.58 11.64
C MET A 1 -86.56 3.99 11.83
N PRO A 2 -85.39 4.36 11.30
CA PRO A 2 -83.99 4.05 11.66
C PRO A 2 -83.33 5.31 12.33
N LYS A 3 -82.10 5.41 12.86
CA LYS A 3 -80.77 5.12 12.34
C LYS A 3 -79.76 5.21 13.50
N ASP A 4 -78.88 4.21 13.55
CA ASP A 4 -77.61 4.20 14.29
C ASP A 4 -76.67 5.30 13.77
N LYS A 5 -75.99 5.99 14.68
CA LYS A 5 -74.86 6.88 14.36
C LYS A 5 -73.58 6.07 14.49
N SER A 6 -72.93 5.76 13.37
CA SER A 6 -71.54 5.30 13.35
C SER A 6 -70.63 6.45 12.93
N ASP A 7 -69.68 6.78 13.81
CA ASP A 7 -68.61 7.75 13.60
C ASP A 7 -67.68 7.34 12.44
N LYS A 8 -67.48 8.27 11.51
CA LYS A 8 -66.60 8.12 10.35
C LYS A 8 -65.20 8.61 10.71
N LYS A 9 -64.28 7.69 10.96
CA LYS A 9 -62.84 7.93 11.17
C LYS A 9 -62.23 8.55 9.88
N PRO A 10 -61.49 9.66 9.94
CA PRO A 10 -60.88 10.25 8.74
C PRO A 10 -59.64 9.45 8.31
N ALA A 11 -59.50 9.27 7.01
CA ALA A 11 -58.37 8.60 6.36
C ALA A 11 -57.09 9.47 6.44
N PRO A 12 -55.89 8.87 6.59
CA PRO A 12 -54.64 9.61 6.59
C PRO A 12 -54.27 10.11 5.17
N SER A 13 -53.80 11.36 5.09
CA SER A 13 -53.25 11.98 3.87
C SER A 13 -52.00 11.23 3.36
N PRO A 14 -51.80 11.15 2.03
CA PRO A 14 -50.62 10.52 1.45
C PRO A 14 -49.38 11.39 1.70
N ALA A 15 -48.36 10.79 2.30
CA ALA A 15 -47.04 11.40 2.47
C ALA A 15 -46.37 11.58 1.10
N SER A 16 -45.85 12.79 0.86
CA SER A 16 -45.02 13.10 -0.30
C SER A 16 -43.78 12.19 -0.35
N PRO A 17 -43.39 11.66 -1.52
CA PRO A 17 -42.19 10.85 -1.64
C PRO A 17 -40.96 11.73 -1.45
N VAL A 18 -40.18 11.43 -0.41
CA VAL A 18 -38.83 11.95 -0.21
C VAL A 18 -37.96 11.35 -1.32
N THR A 19 -37.61 12.16 -2.32
CA THR A 19 -36.64 11.79 -3.35
C THR A 19 -35.29 11.49 -2.69
N ALA A 20 -34.88 10.22 -2.72
CA ALA A 20 -33.55 9.80 -2.32
C ALA A 20 -32.50 10.53 -3.18
N PRO A 21 -31.39 11.04 -2.60
CA PRO A 21 -30.33 11.62 -3.40
C PRO A 21 -29.74 10.55 -4.32
N ALA A 22 -29.66 10.89 -5.60
CA ALA A 22 -29.11 10.04 -6.65
C ALA A 22 -27.76 9.46 -6.22
N ALA A 23 -27.64 8.14 -6.30
CA ALA A 23 -26.41 7.42 -6.08
C ALA A 23 -25.36 7.95 -7.07
N THR A 24 -24.44 8.78 -6.56
CA THR A 24 -23.24 9.19 -7.28
C THR A 24 -22.47 7.91 -7.61
N ALA A 25 -22.18 7.69 -8.89
CA ALA A 25 -21.43 6.53 -9.33
C ALA A 25 -20.14 6.37 -8.50
N PRO A 26 -19.77 5.15 -8.08
CA PRO A 26 -18.56 4.94 -7.30
C PRO A 26 -17.36 5.42 -8.12
N ALA A 27 -16.62 6.39 -7.58
CA ALA A 27 -15.35 6.80 -8.14
C ALA A 27 -14.43 5.57 -8.30
N PRO A 28 -13.61 5.50 -9.37
CA PRO A 28 -12.70 4.37 -9.57
C PRO A 28 -11.85 4.16 -8.32
N ALA A 29 -11.64 2.89 -7.96
CA ALA A 29 -10.94 2.48 -6.74
C ALA A 29 -9.50 3.00 -6.74
N ARG A 30 -9.30 4.23 -6.27
CA ARG A 30 -7.98 4.82 -6.09
C ARG A 30 -7.26 4.06 -4.99
N ARG A 31 -6.05 3.59 -5.28
CA ARG A 31 -5.10 3.10 -4.29
C ARG A 31 -4.70 4.27 -3.38
N LEU A 32 -4.81 4.08 -2.07
CA LEU A 32 -4.36 5.07 -1.10
C LEU A 32 -2.83 5.17 -1.18
N GLN A 33 -2.33 6.39 -1.33
CA GLN A 33 -0.90 6.68 -1.26
C GLN A 33 -0.47 6.89 0.21
N GLU A 34 0.84 6.86 0.46
CA GLU A 34 1.41 7.12 1.79
C GLU A 34 0.94 8.47 2.38
N THR A 35 0.80 9.50 1.54
CA THR A 35 0.25 10.80 1.94
C THR A 35 -1.20 10.72 2.40
N ASP A 36 -2.00 9.87 1.76
CA ASP A 36 -3.42 9.66 2.08
C ASP A 36 -3.54 8.93 3.44
N LEU A 37 -2.71 7.90 3.66
CA LEU A 37 -2.66 7.17 4.92
C LEU A 37 -2.25 8.06 6.10
N ARG A 38 -1.21 8.90 5.92
CA ARG A 38 -0.80 9.88 6.93
C ARG A 38 -1.89 10.90 7.23
N PHE A 39 -2.62 11.34 6.21
CA PHE A 39 -3.73 12.26 6.37
C PHE A 39 -4.88 11.61 7.18
N LEU A 40 -5.30 10.40 6.82
CA LEU A 40 -6.31 9.64 7.56
C LEU A 40 -5.90 9.41 9.02
N GLY A 41 -4.62 9.12 9.27
CA GLY A 41 -4.09 8.99 10.62
C GLY A 41 -4.12 10.30 11.43
N ARG A 42 -3.96 11.47 10.79
CA ARG A 42 -4.13 12.78 11.45
C ARG A 42 -5.59 13.06 11.77
N VAL A 43 -6.49 12.80 10.83
CA VAL A 43 -7.94 13.04 10.99
C VAL A 43 -8.50 12.14 12.10
N SER A 44 -8.15 10.86 12.13
CA SER A 44 -8.55 9.93 13.19
C SER A 44 -8.12 10.42 14.58
N ARG A 45 -6.85 10.85 14.71
CA ARG A 45 -6.34 11.43 15.97
C ARG A 45 -7.08 12.69 16.37
N PHE A 46 -7.34 13.60 15.42
CA PHE A 46 -8.11 14.81 15.68
C PHE A 46 -9.51 14.49 16.21
N LEU A 47 -10.27 13.64 15.49
CA LEU A 47 -11.63 13.26 15.85
C LEU A 47 -11.71 12.52 17.19
N ALA A 48 -10.66 11.80 17.58
CA ALA A 48 -10.56 11.19 18.92
C ALA A 48 -10.23 12.25 19.99
N SER A 49 -9.22 13.09 19.76
CA SER A 49 -8.72 14.08 20.73
C SER A 49 -9.68 15.23 21.00
N ILE A 50 -10.60 15.53 20.07
CA ILE A 50 -11.56 16.63 20.26
C ILE A 50 -12.60 16.34 21.34
N MET A 51 -12.67 15.11 21.85
CA MET A 51 -13.54 14.74 22.96
C MET A 51 -13.03 15.26 24.32
N ASP A 52 -11.78 15.73 24.39
CA ASP A 52 -11.22 16.33 25.60
C ASP A 52 -11.88 17.69 25.89
N ALA A 53 -12.26 17.94 27.15
CA ALA A 53 -13.05 19.11 27.56
C ALA A 53 -12.39 20.46 27.19
N ASP A 54 -11.06 20.56 27.32
CA ASP A 54 -10.31 21.77 26.97
C ASP A 54 -10.23 22.00 25.45
N VAL A 55 -10.22 20.90 24.68
CA VAL A 55 -10.11 20.94 23.21
C VAL A 55 -11.46 21.27 22.60
N ILE A 56 -12.55 20.63 23.07
CA ILE A 56 -13.90 20.90 22.57
C ILE A 56 -14.36 22.33 22.89
N GLY A 57 -13.95 22.89 24.04
CA GLY A 57 -14.21 24.28 24.39
C GLY A 57 -13.66 25.25 23.35
N ARG A 58 -12.39 25.09 22.96
CA ARG A 58 -11.76 25.91 21.91
C ARG A 58 -12.34 25.66 20.52
N ALA A 59 -12.62 24.40 20.20
CA ALA A 59 -13.20 24.02 18.91
C ALA A 59 -14.60 24.62 18.73
N ARG A 60 -15.44 24.61 19.77
CA ARG A 60 -16.78 25.20 19.75
C ARG A 60 -16.76 26.71 19.49
N THR A 61 -15.81 27.44 20.10
CA THR A 61 -15.61 28.87 19.82
C THR A 61 -15.23 29.13 18.36
N SER A 62 -14.62 28.15 17.69
CA SER A 62 -14.23 28.20 16.27
C SER A 62 -15.33 27.69 15.33
N GLY A 63 -16.54 27.45 15.84
CA GLY A 63 -17.69 26.99 15.05
C GLY A 63 -17.86 25.47 14.95
N TYR A 64 -16.98 24.68 15.58
CA TYR A 64 -17.06 23.21 15.52
C TYR A 64 -18.33 22.69 16.20
N SER A 65 -19.13 21.96 15.45
CA SER A 65 -20.46 21.49 15.82
C SER A 65 -20.55 19.96 15.92
N LEU A 66 -21.61 19.49 16.58
CA LEU A 66 -21.93 18.06 16.62
C LEU A 66 -22.13 17.47 15.21
N GLN A 67 -22.76 18.25 14.30
CA GLN A 67 -22.97 17.81 12.92
C GLN A 67 -21.64 17.65 12.17
N GLU A 68 -20.70 18.58 12.34
CA GLU A 68 -19.36 18.45 11.74
C GLU A 68 -18.58 17.27 12.31
N HIS A 69 -18.71 17.01 13.61
CA HIS A 69 -18.08 15.85 14.23
C HIS A 69 -18.63 14.53 13.67
N GLN A 70 -19.96 14.40 13.57
CA GLN A 70 -20.59 13.23 12.97
C GLN A 70 -20.22 13.08 11.49
N ARG A 71 -20.17 14.20 10.75
CA ARG A 71 -19.77 14.21 9.34
C ARG A 71 -18.31 13.79 9.17
N GLY A 72 -17.41 14.26 10.05
CA GLY A 72 -16.00 13.88 10.06
C GLY A 72 -15.81 12.38 10.25
N TRP A 73 -16.52 11.78 11.22
CA TRP A 73 -16.50 10.33 11.41
C TRP A 73 -17.07 9.55 10.22
N ALA A 74 -18.18 10.00 9.63
CA ALA A 74 -18.76 9.36 8.46
C ALA A 74 -17.79 9.37 7.26
N LEU A 75 -17.13 10.51 7.02
CA LEU A 75 -16.13 10.64 5.96
C LEU A 75 -14.88 9.80 6.24
N GLN A 76 -14.40 9.78 7.48
CA GLN A 76 -13.24 8.98 7.89
C GLN A 76 -13.49 7.49 7.65
N ARG A 77 -14.64 6.95 8.04
CA ARG A 77 -14.94 5.52 7.84
C ARG A 77 -15.09 5.17 6.35
N ALA A 78 -15.81 6.00 5.59
CA ALA A 78 -15.92 5.82 4.15
C ALA A 78 -14.56 5.85 3.45
N ALA A 79 -13.70 6.82 3.79
CA ALA A 79 -12.36 6.97 3.21
C ALA A 79 -11.39 5.86 3.67
N SER A 80 -11.58 5.32 4.88
CA SER A 80 -10.83 4.17 5.40
C SER A 80 -11.28 2.83 4.77
N GLY A 81 -12.32 2.85 3.94
CA GLY A 81 -12.77 1.68 3.19
C GLY A 81 -13.86 0.87 3.88
N GLU A 82 -14.60 1.40 4.86
CA GLU A 82 -15.71 0.70 5.53
C GLU A 82 -16.76 0.16 4.54
N GLY A 83 -16.98 0.87 3.44
CA GLY A 83 -17.91 0.44 2.37
C GLY A 83 -17.30 -0.54 1.36
N ARG A 84 -16.03 -0.93 1.49
CA ARG A 84 -15.38 -1.87 0.56
C ARG A 84 -15.49 -3.29 1.11
N SER A 85 -16.30 -4.12 0.45
CA SER A 85 -16.40 -5.54 0.79
C SER A 85 -15.07 -6.25 0.54
N LEU A 86 -14.57 -6.96 1.56
CA LEU A 86 -13.39 -7.82 1.42
C LEU A 86 -13.63 -8.94 0.40
N ASP A 87 -14.83 -9.52 0.35
CA ASP A 87 -15.19 -10.54 -0.64
C ASP A 87 -15.13 -10.02 -2.08
N HIS A 88 -15.56 -8.77 -2.30
CA HIS A 88 -15.40 -8.13 -3.60
C HIS A 88 -13.92 -7.91 -3.95
N LEU A 89 -13.09 -7.50 -2.99
CA LEU A 89 -11.65 -7.35 -3.19
C LEU A 89 -10.95 -8.69 -3.48
N PHE A 90 -11.36 -9.77 -2.81
CA PHE A 90 -10.89 -11.12 -3.12
C PHE A 90 -11.33 -11.57 -4.51
N THR A 91 -12.58 -11.30 -4.90
CA THR A 91 -13.10 -11.64 -6.23
C THR A 91 -12.34 -10.89 -7.33
N VAL A 92 -12.11 -9.59 -7.17
CA VAL A 92 -11.32 -8.78 -8.12
C VAL A 92 -9.89 -9.31 -8.22
N ARG A 93 -9.27 -9.68 -7.09
CA ARG A 93 -7.94 -10.30 -7.08
C ARG A 93 -7.94 -11.65 -7.81
N ASP A 94 -8.93 -12.50 -7.56
CA ASP A 94 -9.05 -13.82 -8.18
C ASP A 94 -9.33 -13.71 -9.70
N GLN A 95 -10.04 -12.66 -10.13
CA GLN A 95 -10.23 -12.29 -11.53
C GLN A 95 -8.94 -11.77 -12.20
N HIS A 96 -8.09 -11.05 -11.47
CA HIS A 96 -6.76 -10.66 -11.95
C HIS A 96 -5.83 -11.89 -12.08
N LEU A 97 -5.87 -12.81 -11.11
CA LEU A 97 -5.17 -14.10 -11.10
C LEU A 97 -5.65 -15.09 -12.19
N THR A 98 -6.74 -14.79 -12.90
CA THR A 98 -7.21 -15.58 -14.04
C THR A 98 -6.75 -15.00 -15.38
N LYS A 99 -6.30 -13.74 -15.45
CA LYS A 99 -5.72 -13.13 -16.66
C LYS A 99 -4.29 -13.57 -16.93
N LEU A 100 -3.52 -13.82 -15.88
CA LEU A 100 -2.30 -14.63 -15.92
C LEU A 100 -2.60 -15.88 -15.12
N GLY A 101 -2.51 -17.06 -15.72
CA GLY A 101 -2.76 -18.29 -14.99
C GLY A 101 -1.90 -18.33 -13.72
N LYS A 102 -2.48 -18.73 -12.58
CA LYS A 102 -1.80 -18.83 -11.28
C LYS A 102 -0.38 -19.43 -11.35
N ALA A 103 -0.16 -20.38 -12.27
CA ALA A 103 1.14 -21.00 -12.53
C ALA A 103 2.18 -20.02 -13.11
N GLU A 104 1.79 -19.09 -13.95
CA GLU A 104 2.68 -18.11 -14.57
C GLU A 104 3.09 -17.01 -13.57
N GLN A 105 2.15 -16.54 -12.74
CA GLN A 105 2.48 -15.65 -11.62
C GLN A 105 3.42 -16.33 -10.62
N GLN A 106 3.19 -17.62 -10.33
CA GLN A 106 4.05 -18.39 -9.45
C GLN A 106 5.47 -18.51 -10.03
N ARG A 107 5.60 -18.86 -11.32
CA ARG A 107 6.90 -18.91 -12.01
C ARG A 107 7.63 -17.57 -12.00
N LEU A 108 6.89 -16.48 -12.14
CA LEU A 108 7.46 -15.13 -12.09
C LEU A 108 8.05 -14.81 -10.72
N LEU A 109 7.31 -15.13 -9.65
CA LEU A 109 7.80 -14.96 -8.27
C LEU A 109 8.99 -15.87 -7.98
N GLU A 110 8.96 -17.11 -8.46
CA GLU A 110 10.08 -18.06 -8.33
C GLU A 110 11.34 -17.53 -9.01
N ALA A 111 11.24 -17.00 -10.23
CA ALA A 111 12.40 -16.43 -10.93
C ALA A 111 13.01 -15.21 -10.21
N ILE A 112 12.16 -14.38 -9.57
CA ILE A 112 12.61 -13.22 -8.78
C ILE A 112 13.24 -13.69 -7.45
N ASP A 113 12.64 -14.68 -6.80
CA ASP A 113 13.16 -15.30 -5.57
C ASP A 113 14.52 -15.99 -5.80
N GLU A 114 14.68 -16.73 -6.89
CA GLU A 114 15.96 -17.34 -7.28
C GLU A 114 17.07 -16.29 -7.45
N PHE A 115 16.74 -15.13 -8.04
CA PHE A 115 17.68 -14.02 -8.15
C PHE A 115 18.10 -13.51 -6.77
N GLU A 116 17.16 -13.27 -5.86
CA GLU A 116 17.42 -12.84 -4.48
C GLU A 116 18.32 -13.85 -3.75
N ASN A 117 17.94 -15.12 -3.80
CA ASN A 117 18.61 -16.22 -3.12
C ASN A 117 20.04 -16.44 -3.59
N HIS A 118 20.32 -16.13 -4.86
CA HIS A 118 21.68 -16.16 -5.39
C HIS A 118 22.47 -14.89 -5.04
N TRP A 119 21.94 -13.72 -5.40
CA TRP A 119 22.75 -12.50 -5.44
C TRP A 119 22.91 -11.82 -4.08
N PHE A 120 21.98 -12.00 -3.13
CA PHE A 120 22.14 -11.38 -1.81
C PHE A 120 23.32 -11.99 -1.04
N PRO A 121 23.44 -13.33 -0.90
CA PRO A 121 24.61 -13.94 -0.28
C PRO A 121 25.91 -13.62 -1.04
N VAL A 122 25.89 -13.66 -2.37
CA VAL A 122 27.07 -13.33 -3.19
C VAL A 122 27.52 -11.90 -2.93
N THR A 123 26.60 -10.95 -2.84
CA THR A 123 26.92 -9.54 -2.57
C THR A 123 27.50 -9.33 -1.18
N ARG A 124 26.95 -9.99 -0.15
CA ARG A 124 27.54 -9.98 1.20
C ARG A 124 28.98 -10.51 1.18
N ALA A 125 29.22 -11.61 0.46
CA ALA A 125 30.56 -12.19 0.34
C ALA A 125 31.53 -11.27 -0.42
N VAL A 126 31.07 -10.61 -1.49
CA VAL A 126 31.87 -9.62 -2.23
C VAL A 126 32.24 -8.45 -1.34
N ILE A 127 31.27 -7.84 -0.64
CA ILE A 127 31.53 -6.74 0.30
C ILE A 127 32.60 -7.13 1.32
N ARG A 128 32.46 -8.31 1.95
CA ARG A 128 33.44 -8.81 2.92
C ARG A 128 34.85 -8.96 2.32
N ARG A 129 34.95 -9.29 1.03
CA ARG A 129 36.23 -9.51 0.33
C ARG A 129 36.88 -8.21 -0.10
N VAL A 130 36.15 -7.30 -0.72
CA VAL A 130 36.72 -6.16 -1.46
C VAL A 130 36.63 -4.83 -0.72
N VAL A 131 35.70 -4.69 0.24
CA VAL A 131 35.62 -3.47 1.06
C VAL A 131 36.72 -3.52 2.14
N PRO A 132 37.43 -2.40 2.41
CA PRO A 132 38.44 -2.35 3.46
C PRO A 132 37.87 -2.73 4.82
N ARG A 133 38.64 -3.49 5.62
CA ARG A 133 38.14 -4.07 6.89
C ARG A 133 37.50 -3.06 7.83
N ALA A 134 38.05 -1.85 7.93
CA ALA A 134 37.54 -0.77 8.77
C ALA A 134 36.15 -0.23 8.35
N HIS A 135 35.74 -0.44 7.11
CA HIS A 135 34.47 0.07 6.56
C HIS A 135 33.44 -1.03 6.25
N ARG A 136 33.80 -2.31 6.39
CA ARG A 136 32.94 -3.45 5.98
C ARG A 136 31.58 -3.45 6.66
N GLU A 137 31.55 -3.26 7.97
CA GLU A 137 30.30 -3.28 8.74
C GLU A 137 29.41 -2.11 8.33
N ALA A 138 29.94 -0.88 8.39
CA ALA A 138 29.21 0.31 7.95
C ALA A 138 28.71 0.21 6.49
N PHE A 139 29.52 -0.34 5.59
CA PHE A 139 29.12 -0.59 4.21
C PHE A 139 28.01 -1.64 4.12
N THR A 140 28.15 -2.77 4.82
CA THR A 140 27.17 -3.86 4.81
C THR A 140 25.85 -3.38 5.39
N GLU A 141 25.87 -2.67 6.50
CA GLU A 141 24.69 -2.06 7.12
C GLU A 141 24.04 -1.05 6.17
N ALA A 142 24.81 -0.13 5.57
CA ALA A 142 24.26 0.82 4.61
C ALA A 142 23.64 0.13 3.38
N PHE A 143 24.28 -0.92 2.86
CA PHE A 143 23.81 -1.63 1.69
C PHE A 143 22.65 -2.58 2.00
N PHE A 144 22.57 -3.17 3.18
CA PHE A 144 21.55 -4.15 3.57
C PHE A 144 20.55 -3.65 4.63
N HIS A 145 20.54 -2.37 4.96
CA HIS A 145 19.56 -1.76 5.87
C HIS A 145 18.14 -2.11 5.43
N ASP A 146 17.32 -2.69 6.29
CA ASP A 146 15.96 -3.18 5.95
C ASP A 146 15.87 -4.06 4.70
N LEU A 147 16.96 -4.73 4.31
CA LEU A 147 17.02 -5.59 3.14
C LEU A 147 17.49 -6.99 3.54
N ALA A 148 16.54 -7.91 3.50
CA ALA A 148 16.77 -9.32 3.76
C ALA A 148 15.93 -10.19 2.82
N GLN A 149 16.48 -11.39 2.58
CA GLN A 149 15.78 -12.66 2.48
C GLN A 149 14.26 -12.59 2.66
N GLN A 150 13.44 -12.51 1.61
CA GLN A 150 11.99 -12.66 1.75
C GLN A 150 11.54 -14.09 1.50
N PRO A 151 10.53 -14.61 2.23
CA PRO A 151 9.84 -15.83 1.82
C PRO A 151 9.21 -15.65 0.44
N LEU A 152 9.10 -16.75 -0.32
CA LEU A 152 8.48 -16.76 -1.64
C LEU A 152 7.07 -16.13 -1.59
N GLY A 153 6.91 -15.01 -2.28
CA GLY A 153 5.69 -14.22 -2.26
C GLY A 153 5.94 -12.78 -2.69
N PRO A 154 4.92 -11.89 -2.59
CA PRO A 154 5.04 -10.51 -3.05
C PRO A 154 6.18 -9.69 -2.44
N GLY A 155 6.67 -10.09 -1.26
CA GLY A 155 7.81 -9.46 -0.60
C GLY A 155 9.09 -9.47 -1.45
N VAL A 156 9.33 -10.54 -2.22
CA VAL A 156 10.52 -10.70 -3.08
C VAL A 156 10.63 -9.60 -4.15
N ILE A 157 9.50 -9.05 -4.59
CA ILE A 157 9.48 -7.95 -5.56
C ILE A 157 10.07 -6.68 -4.94
N THR A 158 9.74 -6.40 -3.67
CA THR A 158 10.20 -5.21 -2.95
C THR A 158 11.68 -5.34 -2.57
N SER A 159 12.11 -6.50 -2.07
CA SER A 159 13.52 -6.76 -1.72
C SER A 159 14.42 -6.65 -2.94
N VAL A 160 14.11 -7.36 -4.03
CA VAL A 160 14.92 -7.34 -5.26
C VAL A 160 14.93 -5.94 -5.89
N SER A 161 13.81 -5.23 -5.91
CA SER A 161 13.79 -3.83 -6.36
C SER A 161 14.73 -2.93 -5.55
N THR A 162 14.68 -3.06 -4.23
CA THR A 162 15.52 -2.27 -3.31
C THR A 162 16.99 -2.59 -3.53
N PHE A 163 17.32 -3.86 -3.71
CA PHE A 163 18.67 -4.31 -4.01
C PHE A 163 19.19 -3.71 -5.33
N LEU A 164 18.42 -3.78 -6.41
CA LEU A 164 18.80 -3.19 -7.70
C LEU A 164 18.99 -1.67 -7.62
N GLN A 165 18.10 -0.98 -6.90
CA GLN A 165 18.25 0.45 -6.66
C GLN A 165 19.55 0.80 -5.91
N ARG A 166 19.96 -0.05 -4.95
CA ARG A 166 21.22 0.13 -4.21
C ARG A 166 22.44 -0.14 -5.07
N LEU A 167 22.35 -1.12 -5.98
CA LEU A 167 23.39 -1.34 -7.00
C LEU A 167 23.57 -0.13 -7.90
N ASP A 168 22.48 0.50 -8.35
CA ASP A 168 22.52 1.73 -9.14
C ASP A 168 23.14 2.90 -8.37
N GLY A 169 23.05 2.87 -7.04
CA GLY A 169 23.66 3.84 -6.14
C GLY A 169 25.16 3.64 -5.92
N LEU A 170 25.71 2.43 -6.13
CA LEU A 170 27.12 2.13 -5.86
C LEU A 170 28.10 3.06 -6.60
N PRO A 171 27.96 3.34 -7.91
CA PRO A 171 28.89 4.22 -8.64
C PRO A 171 28.87 5.68 -8.15
N LYS A 172 27.83 6.08 -7.41
CA LYS A 172 27.67 7.42 -6.85
C LYS A 172 28.04 7.48 -5.37
N SER A 173 28.36 6.34 -4.77
CA SER A 173 28.63 6.22 -3.34
C SER A 173 30.01 6.75 -3.00
N LYS A 174 30.10 7.47 -1.88
CA LYS A 174 31.40 7.92 -1.32
C LYS A 174 32.00 6.87 -0.37
N LEU A 175 31.34 5.73 -0.17
CA LEU A 175 31.84 4.69 0.71
C LEU A 175 33.05 3.98 0.09
N PRO A 176 34.16 3.81 0.85
CA PRO A 176 35.33 3.08 0.37
C PRO A 176 34.96 1.68 -0.11
N GLY A 177 35.41 1.32 -1.32
CA GLY A 177 35.18 0.00 -1.91
C GLY A 177 33.89 -0.16 -2.72
N ALA A 178 33.07 0.88 -2.87
CA ALA A 178 31.82 0.81 -3.65
C ALA A 178 32.05 0.42 -5.12
N ASP A 179 33.04 1.04 -5.78
CA ASP A 179 33.40 0.72 -7.17
C ASP A 179 33.94 -0.71 -7.30
N ALA A 180 34.73 -1.16 -6.33
CA ALA A 180 35.27 -2.52 -6.30
C ALA A 180 34.14 -3.56 -6.14
N VAL A 181 33.16 -3.30 -5.26
CA VAL A 181 31.96 -4.15 -5.14
C VAL A 181 31.21 -4.21 -6.46
N ARG A 182 30.98 -3.05 -7.11
CA ARG A 182 30.29 -2.99 -8.40
C ARG A 182 31.01 -3.79 -9.48
N SER A 183 32.32 -3.56 -9.65
CA SER A 183 33.14 -4.27 -10.65
C SER A 183 33.13 -5.78 -10.40
N THR A 184 33.38 -6.21 -9.16
CA THR A 184 33.42 -7.64 -8.82
C THR A 184 32.07 -8.32 -9.02
N LEU A 185 30.95 -7.65 -8.76
CA LEU A 185 29.62 -8.21 -9.03
C LEU A 185 29.37 -8.36 -10.54
N SER A 186 29.75 -7.37 -11.34
CA SER A 186 29.65 -7.46 -12.81
C SER A 186 30.54 -8.55 -13.39
N GLU A 187 31.78 -8.68 -12.92
CA GLU A 187 32.70 -9.77 -13.29
C GLU A 187 32.15 -11.16 -12.95
N ARG A 188 31.35 -11.25 -11.88
CA ARG A 188 30.68 -12.49 -11.46
C ARG A 188 29.39 -12.78 -12.23
N GLY A 189 28.98 -11.91 -13.15
CA GLY A 189 27.80 -12.12 -14.00
C GLY A 189 26.58 -11.28 -13.64
N LEU A 190 26.64 -10.42 -12.61
CA LEU A 190 25.60 -9.41 -12.36
C LEU A 190 25.82 -8.22 -13.30
N THR A 191 25.63 -8.49 -14.58
CA THR A 191 25.80 -7.54 -15.67
C THR A 191 24.57 -6.64 -15.80
N ALA A 192 24.71 -5.52 -16.51
CA ALA A 192 23.58 -4.64 -16.84
C ALA A 192 22.45 -5.38 -17.58
N ALA A 193 22.80 -6.35 -18.44
CA ALA A 193 21.81 -7.19 -19.13
C ALA A 193 21.02 -8.07 -18.15
N ARG A 194 21.70 -8.73 -17.20
CA ARG A 194 21.03 -9.55 -16.18
C ARG A 194 20.14 -8.71 -15.27
N GLU A 195 20.57 -7.51 -14.89
CA GLU A 195 19.72 -6.61 -14.11
C GLU A 195 18.51 -6.11 -14.91
N ALA A 196 18.68 -5.81 -16.21
CA ALA A 196 17.58 -5.39 -17.07
C ALA A 196 16.53 -6.50 -17.24
N GLU A 197 16.97 -7.75 -17.39
CA GLU A 197 16.10 -8.93 -17.40
C GLU A 197 15.25 -9.01 -16.12
N VAL A 198 15.88 -8.88 -14.96
CA VAL A 198 15.18 -8.93 -13.66
C VAL A 198 14.26 -7.73 -13.47
N ARG A 199 14.65 -6.53 -13.93
CA ARG A 199 13.76 -5.35 -13.94
C ARG A 199 12.50 -5.60 -14.76
N ALA A 200 12.62 -6.24 -15.93
CA ALA A 200 11.47 -6.64 -16.73
C ALA A 200 10.55 -7.62 -15.98
N LEU A 201 11.12 -8.60 -15.26
CA LEU A 201 10.33 -9.51 -14.41
C LEU A 201 9.61 -8.76 -13.28
N LEU A 202 10.26 -7.79 -12.63
CA LEU A 202 9.66 -6.95 -11.60
C LEU A 202 8.50 -6.11 -12.16
N ASP A 203 8.66 -5.53 -13.33
CA ASP A 203 7.63 -4.69 -13.96
C ASP A 203 6.43 -5.52 -14.40
N LEU A 204 6.66 -6.71 -14.95
CA LEU A 204 5.61 -7.70 -15.17
C LEU A 204 4.90 -8.01 -13.85
N ALA A 205 5.63 -8.31 -12.78
CA ALA A 205 5.02 -8.69 -11.50
C ALA A 205 4.20 -7.56 -10.86
N ARG A 206 4.63 -6.30 -11.02
CA ARG A 206 3.93 -5.10 -10.51
C ARG A 206 2.72 -4.72 -11.34
N GLY A 207 2.82 -4.83 -12.66
CA GLY A 207 1.70 -4.62 -13.58
C GLY A 207 0.53 -5.55 -13.30
N GLN A 208 0.78 -6.67 -12.61
CA GLN A 208 -0.25 -7.61 -12.15
C GLN A 208 -0.80 -7.32 -10.75
N GLN A 209 -0.21 -6.40 -9.99
CA GLN A 209 -0.73 -6.00 -8.66
C GLN A 209 -1.67 -4.80 -8.70
N GLY A 210 -1.82 -4.15 -9.86
CA GLY A 210 -2.73 -3.03 -10.10
C GLY A 210 -4.03 -3.48 -10.72
#